data_AF-A0A7S2QAH9-F1
#
_entry.id   AF-A0A7S2QAH9-F1
#
_cell.length_a   1.000
_cell.length_b   1.000
_cell.length_c   1.000
_cell.angle_alpha   90.00
_cell.angle_beta   90.00
_cell.angle_gamma   90.00
#
_symmetry.space_group_name_H-M   'P 1'
#
loop_
_entity.id
_entity.type
_entity.pdbx_description
1 polymer ?
#
loop_
_entity_poly.entity_id
_entity_poly.type
_entity_poly.pdbx_seq_one_letter_code
_entity_poly.pdbx_strand_id
1 'polypeptide(L)'
;VEFMSAQFDNDIDYYALYFGSSATTPLSLLANLPVPGITKVNLGMNFPLPAGATHFIAYSANVDGFSTGESLVLTDTAVPVQSPAGLAFSDQDYDHGEIGGA
;
A
#
# COMPACT_ATOMS: atom_id res chain seq x y z
N VAL A 1 -6.45 -4.70 -3.85
CA VAL A 1 -6.15 -4.07 -5.16
C VAL A 1 -6.46 -5.09 -6.23
N GLU A 2 -7.29 -4.73 -7.21
CA GLU A 2 -7.49 -5.54 -8.43
C GLU A 2 -6.64 -4.92 -9.55
N PHE A 3 -5.82 -5.75 -10.20
CA PHE A 3 -5.08 -5.36 -11.40
C PHE A 3 -5.79 -5.98 -12.60
N MET A 4 -6.06 -5.18 -13.64
CA MET A 4 -6.51 -5.71 -14.92
C MET A 4 -5.36 -6.52 -15.53
N SER A 5 -5.56 -7.82 -15.71
CA SER A 5 -4.61 -8.65 -16.46
C SER A 5 -4.61 -8.24 -17.93
N ALA A 6 -3.44 -8.12 -18.55
CA ALA A 6 -3.34 -7.98 -20.00
C ALA A 6 -4.01 -9.19 -20.68
N GLN A 7 -4.87 -8.95 -21.67
CA GLN A 7 -5.52 -10.02 -22.42
C GLN A 7 -4.46 -10.79 -23.21
N PHE A 8 -4.15 -12.02 -22.76
CA PHE A 8 -3.39 -13.04 -23.49
C PHE A 8 -2.20 -12.51 -24.28
N ASP A 9 -1.09 -12.30 -23.57
CA ASP A 9 0.22 -12.18 -24.18
C ASP A 9 0.97 -13.48 -23.90
N ASN A 10 1.15 -14.30 -24.92
CA ASN A 10 1.86 -15.59 -24.85
C ASN A 10 3.36 -15.43 -24.56
N ASP A 11 3.83 -14.20 -24.50
CA ASP A 11 5.23 -13.88 -24.22
C ASP A 11 5.45 -13.44 -22.76
N ILE A 12 4.44 -13.57 -21.87
CA ILE A 12 4.58 -13.27 -20.43
C ILE A 12 4.66 -14.57 -19.62
N ASP A 13 5.77 -14.75 -18.90
CA ASP A 13 5.98 -15.88 -18.00
C ASP A 13 5.40 -15.61 -16.59
N TYR A 14 5.58 -14.38 -16.09
CA TYR A 14 5.12 -13.97 -14.76
C TYR A 14 4.95 -12.45 -14.65
N TYR A 15 4.22 -12.00 -13.63
CA TYR A 15 4.22 -10.61 -13.20
C TYR A 15 5.13 -10.43 -11.99
N ALA A 16 6.02 -9.45 -12.02
CA ALA A 16 6.80 -9.05 -10.86
C ALA A 16 6.17 -7.83 -10.20
N LEU A 17 5.72 -8.00 -8.96
CA LEU A 17 5.09 -6.96 -8.17
C LEU A 17 6.10 -6.39 -7.17
N TYR A 18 6.25 -5.08 -7.17
CA TYR A 18 7.18 -4.33 -6.33
C TYR A 18 6.45 -3.32 -5.45
N PHE A 19 7.03 -3.00 -4.30
CA PHE A 19 6.85 -1.69 -3.68
C PHE A 19 7.70 -0.66 -4.44
N GLY A 20 7.15 0.53 -4.65
CA GLY A 20 7.83 1.65 -5.29
C GLY A 20 7.85 2.89 -4.41
N SER A 21 8.91 3.69 -4.53
CA SER A 21 9.02 5.01 -3.89
C SER A 21 8.37 6.13 -4.71
N SER A 22 8.08 5.85 -5.99
CA SER A 22 7.31 6.68 -6.91
C SER A 22 6.57 5.77 -7.91
N ALA A 23 5.80 6.35 -8.82
CA ALA A 23 5.12 5.61 -9.90
C ALA A 23 6.08 4.79 -10.80
N THR A 24 7.36 5.16 -10.88
CA THR A 24 8.32 4.53 -11.81
C THR A 24 9.58 4.02 -11.15
N THR A 25 9.72 4.18 -9.83
CA THR A 25 10.92 3.80 -9.09
C THR A 25 10.63 2.60 -8.19
N PRO A 26 10.98 1.37 -8.60
CA PRO A 26 10.85 0.19 -7.76
C PRO A 26 11.83 0.26 -6.58
N LEU A 27 11.40 -0.23 -5.44
CA LEU A 27 12.14 -0.23 -4.17
C LEU A 27 12.47 -1.65 -3.71
N SER A 28 11.46 -2.50 -3.57
CA SER A 28 11.64 -3.90 -3.17
C SER A 28 10.63 -4.82 -3.83
N LEU A 29 11.07 -6.04 -4.17
CA LEU A 29 10.19 -7.06 -4.73
C LEU A 29 9.22 -7.54 -3.65
N LEU A 30 7.94 -7.52 -3.96
CA LEU A 30 6.88 -8.05 -3.12
C LEU A 30 6.57 -9.51 -3.50
N ALA A 31 6.36 -9.80 -4.78
CA ALA A 31 6.02 -11.15 -5.25
C ALA A 31 6.26 -11.33 -6.76
N ASN A 32 6.55 -12.57 -7.16
CA ASN A 32 6.43 -13.01 -8.55
C ASN A 32 5.14 -13.84 -8.69
N LEU A 33 4.26 -13.42 -9.59
CA LEU A 33 2.94 -14.01 -9.79
C LEU A 33 2.95 -14.78 -11.12
N PRO A 34 2.82 -16.11 -11.09
CA PRO A 34 2.83 -16.89 -12.32
C PRO A 34 1.60 -16.61 -13.19
N VAL A 35 1.81 -16.63 -14.50
CA VAL A 35 0.74 -16.63 -15.50
C VAL A 35 0.50 -18.07 -15.97
N PRO A 36 -0.76 -18.47 -16.31
CA PRO A 36 -2.02 -17.77 -16.05
C PRO A 36 -2.55 -18.05 -14.63
N GLY A 37 -3.33 -17.11 -14.07
CA GLY A 37 -4.30 -17.44 -13.01
C GLY A 37 -4.20 -16.70 -11.68
N ILE A 38 -3.17 -15.88 -11.44
CA ILE A 38 -3.10 -15.05 -10.23
C ILE A 38 -3.42 -13.58 -10.58
N THR A 39 -4.58 -13.11 -10.12
CA THR A 39 -5.02 -11.70 -10.30
C THR A 39 -5.08 -10.91 -8.99
N LYS A 40 -4.80 -11.58 -7.85
CA LYS A 40 -4.92 -11.00 -6.51
C LYS A 40 -3.79 -11.48 -5.61
N VAL A 41 -3.26 -10.56 -4.82
CA VAL A 41 -2.28 -10.83 -3.75
C VAL A 41 -2.89 -10.40 -2.42
N ASN A 42 -2.89 -11.28 -1.44
CA ASN A 42 -3.31 -10.98 -0.08
C ASN A 42 -2.06 -10.79 0.80
N LEU A 43 -1.90 -9.59 1.35
CA LEU A 43 -0.76 -9.24 2.21
C LEU A 43 -1.00 -9.60 3.69
N GLY A 44 -2.23 -9.91 4.07
CA GLY A 44 -2.60 -10.11 5.48
C GLY A 44 -2.64 -8.80 6.29
N MET A 45 -2.98 -8.92 7.58
CA MET A 45 -2.96 -7.78 8.50
C MET A 45 -1.54 -7.49 8.99
N ASN A 46 -1.27 -6.24 9.38
CA ASN A 46 0.02 -5.78 9.90
C ASN A 46 1.19 -6.07 8.96
N PHE A 47 0.95 -6.01 7.64
CA PHE A 47 2.00 -6.23 6.66
C PHE A 47 3.06 -5.12 6.77
N PRO A 48 4.35 -5.46 6.95
CA PRO A 48 5.40 -4.48 7.11
C PRO A 48 5.61 -3.72 5.79
N LEU A 49 5.32 -2.42 5.81
CA LEU A 49 5.56 -1.55 4.66
C LEU A 49 7.04 -1.12 4.63
N PRO A 50 7.77 -1.29 3.52
CA PRO A 50 9.13 -0.78 3.39
C PRO A 50 9.19 0.74 3.56
N ALA A 51 10.26 1.24 4.19
CA ALA A 51 10.45 2.67 4.39
C ALA A 51 10.44 3.43 3.05
N GLY A 52 9.57 4.42 2.92
CA GLY A 52 9.43 5.23 1.70
C GLY A 52 8.60 4.60 0.58
N ALA A 53 7.98 3.43 0.79
CA ALA A 53 7.06 2.86 -0.18
C ALA A 53 5.76 3.70 -0.27
N THR A 54 5.43 4.15 -1.46
CA THR A 54 4.25 4.96 -1.76
C THR A 54 3.38 4.37 -2.88
N HIS A 55 3.91 3.41 -3.64
CA HIS A 55 3.24 2.78 -4.77
C HIS A 55 3.42 1.26 -4.75
N PHE A 56 2.50 0.54 -5.38
CA PHE A 56 2.74 -0.77 -5.96
C PHE A 56 3.09 -0.59 -7.44
N ILE A 57 4.06 -1.36 -7.95
CA ILE A 57 4.41 -1.36 -9.37
C ILE A 57 4.41 -2.80 -9.87
N ALA A 58 3.68 -3.09 -10.94
CA ALA A 58 3.62 -4.39 -11.58
C ALA A 58 4.32 -4.33 -12.94
N TYR A 59 5.21 -5.29 -13.17
CA TYR A 59 5.87 -5.49 -14.46
C TYR A 59 5.46 -6.83 -15.03
N SER A 60 5.15 -6.90 -16.33
CA SER A 60 5.13 -8.16 -17.05
C SER A 60 6.57 -8.59 -17.30
N ALA A 61 6.87 -9.87 -17.11
CA ALA A 61 8.23 -10.37 -17.22
C ALA A 61 8.30 -11.73 -17.94
N ASN A 62 9.39 -11.93 -18.66
CA ASN A 62 9.76 -13.19 -19.28
C ASN A 62 11.29 -13.36 -19.27
N VAL A 63 11.82 -14.37 -19.99
CA VAL A 63 13.27 -14.60 -20.12
C VAL A 63 14.05 -13.41 -20.71
N ASP A 64 13.39 -12.58 -21.52
CA ASP A 64 14.01 -11.43 -22.20
C ASP A 64 14.04 -10.16 -21.33
N GLY A 65 13.24 -10.12 -20.26
CA GLY A 65 13.29 -9.04 -19.26
C GLY A 65 11.91 -8.58 -18.78
N PHE A 66 11.83 -7.28 -18.46
CA PHE A 66 10.63 -6.63 -17.92
C PHE A 66 10.02 -5.67 -18.94
N SER A 67 8.69 -5.59 -18.94
CA SER A 67 7.94 -4.54 -19.65
C SER A 67 8.09 -3.18 -18.99
N THR A 68 7.45 -2.16 -19.57
CA THR A 68 7.10 -0.95 -18.82
C THR A 68 6.18 -1.31 -17.65
N GLY A 69 6.46 -0.76 -16.47
CA GLY A 69 5.70 -1.03 -15.26
C GLY A 69 4.44 -0.18 -15.16
N GLU A 70 3.36 -0.79 -14.70
CA GLU A 70 2.11 -0.11 -14.33
C GLU A 70 2.07 0.10 -12.82
N SER A 71 1.62 1.28 -12.38
CA SER A 71 1.72 1.68 -10.97
C SER A 71 0.36 2.02 -10.35
N LEU A 72 0.26 1.75 -9.05
CA LEU A 72 -0.89 2.12 -8.23
C LEU A 72 -0.42 2.75 -6.92
N VAL A 73 -1.03 3.87 -6.54
CA VAL A 73 -0.77 4.53 -5.25
C VAL A 73 -1.16 3.62 -4.09
N LEU A 74 -0.29 3.51 -3.10
CA LEU A 74 -0.56 2.83 -1.84
C LEU A 74 -1.25 3.79 -0.87
N THR A 75 -2.43 3.43 -0.41
CA THR A 75 -3.19 4.22 0.57
C THR A 75 -3.71 3.32 1.67
N ASP A 76 -3.32 3.61 2.91
CA ASP A 76 -3.90 2.97 4.08
C ASP A 76 -5.20 3.67 4.44
N THR A 77 -6.29 2.90 4.45
CA THR A 77 -7.63 3.36 4.82
C THR A 77 -8.11 2.62 6.05
N ALA A 78 -7.25 2.48 7.06
CA ALA A 78 -7.63 1.95 8.36
C ALA A 78 -8.64 2.88 9.06
N VAL A 79 -9.90 2.47 9.11
CA VAL A 79 -10.90 3.07 10.00
C VAL A 79 -10.62 2.58 11.43
N PRO A 80 -10.41 3.47 12.41
CA PRO A 80 -10.22 3.06 13.80
C PRO A 80 -11.42 2.23 14.28
N VAL A 81 -11.17 0.97 14.64
CA VAL A 81 -12.22 0.03 15.10
C VAL A 81 -12.67 0.36 16.52
N GLN A 82 -11.80 1.03 17.28
CA GLN A 82 -12.06 1.46 18.65
C GLN A 82 -12.41 2.94 18.66
N SER A 83 -13.52 3.28 19.33
CA SER A 83 -13.81 4.67 19.67
C SER A 83 -12.70 5.21 20.59
N PRO A 84 -12.34 6.50 20.48
CA PRO A 84 -11.47 7.14 21.46
C PRO A 84 -12.01 6.89 22.87
N ALA A 85 -11.17 6.38 23.77
CA ALA A 85 -11.60 5.99 25.13
C ALA A 85 -12.02 7.18 26.01
N GLY A 86 -11.81 8.41 25.53
CA GLY A 86 -12.09 9.66 26.23
C GLY A 86 -10.97 10.66 26.00
N LEU A 87 -11.29 11.93 26.16
CA LEU A 87 -10.33 13.03 26.19
C LEU A 87 -10.41 13.64 27.60
N ALA A 88 -9.27 13.76 28.27
CA ALA A 88 -9.19 14.37 29.59
C ALA A 88 -8.18 15.52 29.56
N PHE A 89 -8.56 16.64 30.16
CA PHE A 89 -7.69 17.80 30.36
C PHE A 89 -7.60 18.05 31.86
N SER A 90 -6.44 18.51 32.31
CA SER A 90 -6.29 19.10 33.64
C SER A 90 -6.25 20.60 33.45
N ASP A 91 -7.32 21.27 33.85
CA ASP A 91 -7.31 22.72 33.98
C ASP A 91 -6.21 23.12 34.99
N GLN A 92 -5.48 24.17 34.66
CA GLN A 92 -4.40 24.71 35.48
C GLN A 92 -4.71 26.10 36.01
N ASP A 93 -5.82 26.72 35.60
CA ASP A 93 -6.26 28.00 36.13
C ASP A 93 -7.39 27.85 37.16
N TYR A 94 -7.69 28.94 37.86
CA TYR A 94 -8.58 28.94 39.03
C TYR A 94 -10.02 29.36 38.69
N ASP A 95 -10.33 29.58 37.42
CA ASP A 95 -11.60 30.18 37.01
C ASP A 95 -12.69 29.10 37.01
N HIS A 96 -13.54 29.17 38.04
CA HIS A 96 -14.52 28.12 38.31
C HIS A 96 -15.62 28.08 37.24
N GLY A 97 -15.71 26.94 36.55
CA GLY A 97 -16.81 26.62 35.65
C GLY A 97 -16.55 26.94 34.17
N GLU A 98 -15.33 27.31 33.81
CA GLU A 98 -14.91 27.51 32.43
C GLU A 98 -13.85 26.47 32.04
N ILE A 99 -13.71 26.20 30.74
CA ILE A 99 -12.55 25.49 30.19
C ILE A 99 -11.91 26.49 29.22
N GLY A 100 -10.83 27.11 29.66
CA GLY A 100 -10.15 28.20 28.96
C GLY A 100 -8.63 28.10 29.07
N GLY A 101 -7.95 29.11 28.54
CA GLY A 101 -6.53 29.35 28.78
C GLY A 101 -6.32 30.85 28.94
N ALA A 102 -5.27 31.23 29.66
CA ALA A 102 -4.93 32.62 30.00
C ALA A 102 -4.66 33.52 28.79
#